data_AF-A0A7S1ZJ33-F1
#
_entry.id   AF-A0A7S1ZJ33-F1
#
_cell.length_a   1.000
_cell.length_b   1.000
_cell.length_c   1.000
_cell.angle_alpha   90.00
_cell.angle_beta   90.00
_cell.angle_gamma   90.00
#
_symmetry.space_group_name_H-M   'P 1'
#
loop_
_entity.id
_entity.type
_entity.pdbx_description
1 polymer ?
#
loop_
_entity_poly.entity_id
_entity_poly.type
_entity_poly.pdbx_seq_one_letter_code
_entity_poly.pdbx_strand_id
1 'polypeptide(L)'
;MVFRGIFSNWPGGRGDSGHKVSSPKRCGYVTCMYDLGEAKEKKGELGEAISCWTRAILVAQRQRSCDIETARALDSVGDKFTKHGRWDEALAAWNEMLNVQKRYLRTDWHPEVARTLNKIGVALSRIRNGSDHTYSALMAFEKALEMQQDTLGPGHEDCVETTQNMFKLLQGFRQREQREEDELSESGSKEEEEER
;
A
#
# COMPACT_ATOMS: atom_id res chain seq x y z
N MET A 1 -14.64 -18.38 -36.64
CA MET A 1 -13.33 -18.87 -37.12
C MET A 1 -12.39 -17.67 -37.22
N VAL A 2 -11.23 -17.80 -36.58
CA VAL A 2 -10.30 -16.72 -36.22
C VAL A 2 -9.41 -16.35 -37.42
N PHE A 3 -9.30 -15.06 -37.71
CA PHE A 3 -8.32 -14.51 -38.64
C PHE A 3 -6.91 -14.64 -38.05
N ARG A 4 -6.06 -15.38 -38.77
CA ARG A 4 -4.61 -15.46 -38.61
C ARG A 4 -3.94 -14.26 -39.29
N GLY A 5 -2.90 -13.75 -38.65
CA GLY A 5 -1.89 -12.84 -39.19
C GLY A 5 -1.18 -12.16 -38.02
N ILE A 6 0.13 -12.12 -37.86
CA ILE A 6 1.28 -12.32 -38.74
C ILE A 6 2.41 -12.79 -37.81
N PHE A 7 2.87 -14.03 -37.94
CA PHE A 7 4.14 -14.51 -37.39
C PHE A 7 4.86 -15.20 -38.55
N SER A 8 5.39 -14.38 -39.45
CA SER A 8 6.07 -14.84 -40.67
C SER A 8 7.39 -14.08 -40.83
N ASN A 9 8.36 -14.37 -39.97
CA ASN A 9 9.75 -14.50 -40.41
C ASN A 9 10.62 -14.98 -39.25
N TRP A 10 10.85 -16.29 -39.22
CA TRP A 10 11.94 -16.88 -38.45
C TRP A 10 12.72 -17.79 -39.39
N PRO A 11 13.91 -17.39 -39.87
CA PRO A 11 14.76 -18.30 -40.63
C PRO A 11 15.50 -19.20 -39.63
N GLY A 12 15.33 -20.51 -39.81
CA GLY A 12 16.03 -21.51 -39.04
C GLY A 12 17.51 -21.58 -39.36
N GLY A 13 18.31 -21.74 -38.31
CA GLY A 13 19.49 -22.61 -38.29
C GLY A 13 20.83 -21.96 -38.65
N ARG A 14 21.66 -21.73 -37.64
CA ARG A 14 22.85 -22.55 -37.36
C ARG A 14 23.50 -22.10 -36.05
N GLY A 15 24.15 -23.06 -35.40
CA GLY A 15 24.54 -23.01 -34.00
C GLY A 15 25.48 -21.86 -33.68
N ASP A 16 25.29 -21.29 -32.50
CA ASP A 16 26.39 -20.73 -31.75
C ASP A 16 26.19 -20.98 -30.26
N SER A 17 27.26 -21.44 -29.66
CA SER A 17 27.40 -21.85 -28.27
C SER A 17 27.15 -20.69 -27.32
N GLY A 18 26.44 -20.98 -26.22
CA GLY A 18 26.66 -20.35 -24.93
C GLY A 18 26.48 -18.84 -24.90
N HIS A 19 25.23 -18.37 -24.86
CA HIS A 19 24.72 -17.41 -23.88
C HIS A 19 23.23 -17.22 -24.22
N LYS A 20 22.36 -17.95 -23.52
CA LYS A 20 20.96 -17.51 -23.40
C LYS A 20 21.03 -16.15 -22.73
N VAL A 21 20.90 -15.07 -23.50
CA VAL A 21 20.60 -13.75 -22.95
C VAL A 21 19.29 -13.97 -22.19
N SER A 22 19.40 -14.07 -20.87
CA SER A 22 18.25 -14.14 -20.01
C SER A 22 17.42 -12.91 -20.32
N SER A 23 16.17 -13.10 -20.70
CA SER A 23 15.20 -12.01 -20.80
C SER A 23 15.40 -11.14 -19.56
N PRO A 24 15.63 -9.82 -19.68
CA PRO A 24 15.96 -8.98 -18.53
C PRO A 24 14.92 -9.26 -17.46
N LYS A 25 15.40 -9.68 -16.28
CA LYS A 25 14.56 -10.20 -15.19
C LYS A 25 13.32 -9.33 -15.05
N ARG A 26 12.13 -9.91 -15.27
CA ARG A 26 10.83 -9.20 -15.23
C ARG A 26 10.65 -8.38 -13.94
N CYS A 27 11.29 -8.77 -12.82
CA CYS A 27 11.32 -8.06 -11.53
C CYS A 27 11.84 -6.61 -11.56
N GLY A 28 12.84 -6.28 -12.38
CA GLY A 28 13.48 -4.95 -12.31
C GLY A 28 12.57 -3.81 -12.79
N TYR A 29 11.46 -4.13 -13.48
CA TYR A 29 10.58 -3.13 -14.05
C TYR A 29 9.89 -2.27 -12.98
N VAL A 30 9.50 -2.85 -11.85
CA VAL A 30 8.83 -2.10 -10.76
C VAL A 30 9.78 -1.06 -10.20
N THR A 31 11.03 -1.44 -9.92
CA THR A 31 12.09 -0.54 -9.45
C THR A 31 12.38 0.57 -10.46
N CYS A 32 12.56 0.22 -11.75
CA CYS A 32 12.78 1.23 -12.78
C CYS A 32 11.64 2.25 -12.90
N MET A 33 10.38 1.81 -12.76
CA MET A 33 9.22 2.70 -12.79
C MET A 33 9.16 3.61 -11.56
N TYR A 34 9.58 3.10 -10.40
CA TYR A 34 9.73 3.90 -9.19
C TYR A 34 10.80 4.99 -9.37
N ASP A 35 12.00 4.61 -9.82
CA ASP A 35 13.12 5.54 -10.03
C ASP A 35 12.79 6.61 -11.08
N LEU A 36 12.10 6.22 -12.15
CA LEU A 36 11.60 7.16 -13.15
C LEU A 36 10.62 8.16 -12.54
N GLY A 37 9.69 7.69 -11.71
CA GLY A 37 8.76 8.55 -10.99
C GLY A 37 9.47 9.53 -10.06
N GLU A 38 10.52 9.08 -9.36
CA GLU A 38 11.33 9.95 -8.50
C GLU A 38 12.08 11.02 -9.31
N ALA A 39 12.65 10.66 -10.47
CA ALA A 39 13.28 11.62 -11.37
C ALA A 39 12.28 12.66 -11.91
N LYS A 40 11.05 12.24 -12.17
CA LYS A 40 9.95 13.12 -12.62
C LYS A 40 9.47 14.05 -11.50
N GLU A 41 9.37 13.55 -10.26
CA GLU A 41 9.07 14.37 -9.07
C GLU A 41 10.13 15.48 -8.90
N LYS A 42 11.43 15.13 -9.01
CA LYS A 42 12.54 16.09 -8.92
C LYS A 42 12.52 17.17 -10.01
N LYS A 43 11.93 16.87 -11.16
CA LYS A 43 11.74 17.84 -12.26
C LYS A 43 10.49 18.72 -12.10
N GLY A 44 9.65 18.45 -11.10
CA GLY A 44 8.37 19.16 -10.88
C GLY A 44 7.19 18.58 -11.66
N GLU A 45 7.37 17.47 -12.39
CA GLU A 45 6.34 16.83 -13.21
C GLU A 45 5.54 15.82 -12.36
N LEU A 46 4.83 16.30 -11.35
CA LEU A 46 4.16 15.45 -10.35
C LEU A 46 3.11 14.50 -10.96
N GLY A 47 2.35 14.96 -11.97
CA GLY A 47 1.35 14.11 -12.64
C GLY A 47 1.96 12.90 -13.35
N GLU A 48 3.12 13.08 -13.99
CA GLU A 48 3.84 11.97 -14.63
C GLU A 48 4.48 11.06 -13.59
N ALA A 49 5.01 11.62 -12.49
CA ALA A 49 5.56 10.84 -11.38
C ALA A 49 4.50 9.89 -10.79
N ILE A 50 3.31 10.41 -10.52
CA ILE A 50 2.16 9.65 -10.05
C ILE A 50 1.82 8.52 -11.04
N SER A 51 1.76 8.82 -12.34
CA SER A 51 1.48 7.81 -13.37
C SER A 51 2.52 6.68 -13.35
N CYS A 52 3.79 7.03 -13.18
CA CYS A 52 4.88 6.06 -13.08
C CYS A 52 4.72 5.14 -11.86
N TRP A 53 4.44 5.72 -10.69
CA TRP A 53 4.23 4.97 -9.45
C TRP A 53 2.98 4.06 -9.50
N THR A 54 1.86 4.56 -10.02
CA THR A 54 0.64 3.74 -10.20
C THR A 54 0.90 2.58 -11.16
N ARG A 55 1.66 2.83 -12.23
CA ARG A 55 2.04 1.78 -13.18
C ARG A 55 3.00 0.76 -12.56
N ALA A 56 3.87 1.16 -11.63
CA ALA A 56 4.71 0.23 -10.86
C ALA A 56 3.86 -0.80 -10.10
N ILE A 57 2.80 -0.35 -9.40
CA ILE A 57 1.84 -1.21 -8.69
C ILE A 57 1.16 -2.20 -9.66
N LEU A 58 0.63 -1.68 -10.78
CA LEU A 58 -0.05 -2.52 -11.78
C LEU A 58 0.86 -3.59 -12.38
N VAL A 59 2.15 -3.28 -12.57
CA VAL A 59 3.11 -4.27 -13.08
C VAL A 59 3.40 -5.33 -12.02
N ALA A 60 3.61 -4.94 -10.76
CA ALA A 60 3.83 -5.87 -9.66
C ALA A 60 2.66 -6.88 -9.55
N GLN A 61 1.42 -6.40 -9.67
CA GLN A 61 0.20 -7.21 -9.73
C GLN A 61 0.22 -8.21 -10.89
N ARG A 62 0.39 -7.71 -12.12
CA ARG A 62 0.28 -8.52 -13.34
C ARG A 62 1.37 -9.57 -13.46
N GLN A 63 2.59 -9.22 -13.08
CA GLN A 63 3.72 -10.12 -13.19
C GLN A 63 3.80 -11.12 -12.03
N ARG A 64 2.97 -10.93 -10.99
CA ARG A 64 3.00 -11.73 -9.75
C ARG A 64 4.42 -11.82 -9.19
N SER A 65 5.15 -10.72 -9.23
CA SER A 65 6.53 -10.64 -8.75
C SER A 65 6.61 -11.10 -7.29
N CYS A 66 7.69 -11.80 -6.95
CA CYS A 66 7.88 -12.47 -5.66
C CYS A 66 9.29 -12.23 -5.11
N ASP A 67 9.80 -11.03 -5.30
CA ASP A 67 11.15 -10.64 -4.94
C ASP A 67 11.15 -9.49 -3.94
N ILE A 68 12.21 -9.46 -3.13
CA ILE A 68 12.42 -8.45 -2.08
C ILE A 68 12.58 -7.04 -2.70
N GLU A 69 13.15 -6.94 -3.91
CA GLU A 69 13.32 -5.66 -4.59
C GLU A 69 11.97 -5.04 -4.97
N THR A 70 11.05 -5.83 -5.54
CA THR A 70 9.67 -5.38 -5.79
C THR A 70 8.97 -4.94 -4.50
N ALA A 71 9.12 -5.67 -3.39
CA ALA A 71 8.52 -5.27 -2.12
C ALA A 71 9.05 -3.91 -1.62
N ARG A 72 10.37 -3.68 -1.71
CA ARG A 72 11.00 -2.40 -1.34
C ARG A 72 10.58 -1.25 -2.25
N ALA A 73 10.45 -1.51 -3.54
CA ALA A 73 9.97 -0.50 -4.49
C ALA A 73 8.51 -0.12 -4.19
N LEU A 74 7.65 -1.09 -3.87
CA LEU A 74 6.26 -0.83 -3.47
C LEU A 74 6.14 -0.08 -2.16
N ASP A 75 7.00 -0.39 -1.18
CA ASP A 75 7.06 0.38 0.08
C ASP A 75 7.35 1.85 -0.18
N SER A 76 8.38 2.10 -1.00
CA SER A 76 8.80 3.45 -1.38
C SER A 76 7.72 4.17 -2.19
N VAL A 77 7.02 3.46 -3.08
CA VAL A 77 5.86 4.00 -3.82
C VAL A 77 4.73 4.41 -2.85
N GLY A 78 4.43 3.59 -1.85
CA GLY A 78 3.45 3.91 -0.81
C GLY A 78 3.83 5.17 -0.05
N ASP A 79 5.10 5.27 0.38
CA ASP A 79 5.62 6.46 1.08
C ASP A 79 5.57 7.72 0.20
N LYS A 80 5.79 7.60 -1.11
CA LYS A 80 5.60 8.72 -2.05
C LYS A 80 4.14 9.15 -2.13
N PHE A 81 3.20 8.21 -2.21
CA PHE A 81 1.78 8.55 -2.25
C PHE A 81 1.30 9.21 -0.95
N THR A 82 1.74 8.74 0.21
CA THR A 82 1.38 9.37 1.50
C THR A 82 1.91 10.79 1.63
N LYS A 83 3.15 11.05 1.15
CA LYS A 83 3.73 12.40 1.12
C LYS A 83 2.88 13.39 0.31
N HIS A 84 2.18 12.91 -0.72
CA HIS A 84 1.28 13.70 -1.57
C HIS A 84 -0.19 13.59 -1.17
N GLY A 85 -0.50 13.04 0.03
CA GLY A 85 -1.86 12.94 0.57
C GLY A 85 -2.77 11.91 -0.12
N ARG A 86 -2.20 11.05 -0.96
CA ARG A 86 -2.90 10.04 -1.76
C ARG A 86 -2.98 8.70 -1.02
N TRP A 87 -3.83 8.64 -0.01
CA TRP A 87 -3.90 7.53 0.93
C TRP A 87 -4.47 6.24 0.32
N ASP A 88 -5.43 6.34 -0.60
CA ASP A 88 -6.01 5.18 -1.30
C ASP A 88 -4.97 4.47 -2.18
N GLU A 89 -4.14 5.24 -2.88
CA GLU A 89 -3.07 4.70 -3.73
C GLU A 89 -1.91 4.14 -2.90
N ALA A 90 -1.61 4.75 -1.75
CA ALA A 90 -0.65 4.19 -0.79
C ALA A 90 -1.14 2.85 -0.23
N LEU A 91 -2.44 2.76 0.12
CA LEU A 91 -3.07 1.52 0.57
C LEU A 91 -2.97 0.43 -0.50
N ALA A 92 -3.20 0.76 -1.78
CA ALA A 92 -3.03 -0.19 -2.88
C ALA A 92 -1.58 -0.67 -3.00
N ALA A 93 -0.59 0.22 -2.87
CA ALA A 93 0.82 -0.13 -2.92
C ALA A 93 1.21 -1.11 -1.79
N TRP A 94 0.79 -0.82 -0.55
CA TRP A 94 1.13 -1.65 0.61
C TRP A 94 0.37 -2.98 0.63
N ASN A 95 -0.87 -3.04 0.13
CA ASN A 95 -1.57 -4.32 -0.06
C ASN A 95 -0.85 -5.21 -1.07
N GLU A 96 -0.33 -4.64 -2.16
CA GLU A 96 0.48 -5.41 -3.11
C GLU A 96 1.83 -5.82 -2.52
N MET A 97 2.47 -4.95 -1.75
CA MET A 97 3.69 -5.28 -1.01
C MET A 97 3.45 -6.46 -0.07
N LEU A 98 2.34 -6.46 0.67
CA LEU A 98 1.94 -7.55 1.56
C LEU A 98 1.77 -8.86 0.78
N ASN A 99 1.13 -8.83 -0.38
CA ASN A 99 0.98 -10.00 -1.26
C ASN A 99 2.34 -10.51 -1.77
N VAL A 100 3.24 -9.61 -2.15
CA VAL A 100 4.61 -9.96 -2.56
C VAL A 100 5.37 -10.62 -1.40
N GLN A 101 5.32 -10.03 -0.20
CA GLN A 101 5.93 -10.54 1.03
C GLN A 101 5.49 -11.96 1.36
N LYS A 102 4.19 -12.20 1.40
CA LYS A 102 3.63 -13.53 1.67
C LYS A 102 4.09 -14.58 0.66
N ARG A 103 4.21 -14.20 -0.62
CA ARG A 103 4.68 -15.11 -1.67
C ARG A 103 6.15 -15.51 -1.50
N TYR A 104 7.04 -14.56 -1.21
CA TYR A 104 8.48 -14.85 -1.14
C TYR A 104 8.92 -15.39 0.21
N LEU A 105 8.33 -14.92 1.31
CA LEU A 105 8.62 -15.42 2.65
C LEU A 105 8.03 -16.81 2.88
N ARG A 106 6.98 -17.18 2.12
CA ARG A 106 6.21 -18.43 2.29
C ARG A 106 5.64 -18.60 3.71
N THR A 107 5.49 -17.48 4.43
CA THR A 107 4.87 -17.39 5.76
C THR A 107 4.04 -16.12 5.82
N ASP A 108 2.92 -16.20 6.52
CA ASP A 108 2.13 -15.02 6.89
C ASP A 108 2.64 -14.38 8.20
N TRP A 109 3.53 -15.06 8.93
CA TRP A 109 4.05 -14.63 10.23
C TRP A 109 5.51 -14.20 10.13
N HIS A 110 5.75 -12.90 9.99
CA HIS A 110 7.10 -12.31 9.90
C HIS A 110 7.09 -10.83 10.32
N PRO A 111 8.16 -10.31 10.95
CA PRO A 111 8.23 -8.89 11.33
C PRO A 111 8.00 -7.91 10.18
N GLU A 112 8.49 -8.23 8.97
CA GLU A 112 8.26 -7.38 7.79
C GLU A 112 6.79 -7.34 7.36
N VAL A 113 6.05 -8.44 7.54
CA VAL A 113 4.61 -8.49 7.26
C VAL A 113 3.85 -7.63 8.28
N ALA A 114 4.26 -7.70 9.55
CA ALA A 114 3.66 -6.89 10.62
C ALA A 114 3.87 -5.38 10.37
N ARG A 115 5.07 -4.98 9.93
CA ARG A 115 5.37 -3.59 9.59
C ARG A 115 4.48 -3.08 8.44
N THR A 116 4.28 -3.91 7.40
CA THR A 116 3.38 -3.57 6.29
C THR A 116 1.93 -3.45 6.76
N LEU A 117 1.47 -4.32 7.67
CA LEU A 117 0.13 -4.21 8.28
C LEU A 117 -0.03 -2.92 9.10
N ASN A 118 0.98 -2.50 9.86
CA ASN A 118 0.96 -1.21 10.56
C ASN A 118 0.83 -0.04 9.56
N LYS A 119 1.58 -0.05 8.45
CA LYS A 119 1.44 0.96 7.37
C LYS A 119 0.03 0.98 6.77
N ILE A 120 -0.55 -0.19 6.49
CA ILE A 120 -1.94 -0.33 6.02
C ILE A 120 -2.94 0.27 7.02
N GLY A 121 -2.78 -0.02 8.32
CA GLY A 121 -3.61 0.57 9.38
C GLY A 121 -3.53 2.09 9.41
N VAL A 122 -2.32 2.65 9.24
CA VAL A 122 -2.13 4.11 9.13
C VAL A 122 -2.84 4.66 7.89
N ALA A 123 -2.71 4.05 6.71
CA ALA A 123 -3.43 4.50 5.51
C ALA A 123 -4.95 4.49 5.72
N LEU A 124 -5.50 3.39 6.24
CA LEU A 124 -6.93 3.25 6.52
C LEU A 124 -7.42 4.31 7.52
N SER A 125 -6.63 4.66 8.53
CA SER A 125 -6.96 5.72 9.50
C SER A 125 -7.09 7.12 8.88
N ARG A 126 -6.41 7.35 7.73
CA ARG A 126 -6.36 8.65 7.05
C ARG A 126 -7.38 8.77 5.92
N ILE A 127 -7.84 7.66 5.38
CA ILE A 127 -8.92 7.65 4.39
C ILE A 127 -10.21 8.10 5.11
N ARG A 128 -10.76 9.23 4.69
CA ARG A 128 -11.92 9.88 5.33
C ARG A 128 -13.23 9.22 4.88
N ASN A 129 -13.39 7.93 5.14
CA ASN A 129 -14.58 7.16 4.74
C ASN A 129 -15.15 6.37 5.93
N GLY A 130 -15.90 7.05 6.81
CA GLY A 130 -16.80 6.42 7.78
C GLY A 130 -16.17 5.47 8.81
N SER A 131 -17.04 4.73 9.50
CA SER A 131 -16.70 3.76 10.56
C SER A 131 -16.04 2.48 10.04
N ASP A 132 -16.30 2.09 8.80
CA ASP A 132 -15.82 0.83 8.20
C ASP A 132 -14.29 0.78 8.04
N HIS A 133 -13.68 1.88 7.60
CA HIS A 133 -12.22 2.00 7.51
C HIS A 133 -11.56 2.08 8.90
N THR A 134 -12.28 2.60 9.90
CA THR A 134 -11.79 2.64 11.30
C THR A 134 -11.65 1.23 11.86
N TYR A 135 -12.69 0.40 11.67
CA TYR A 135 -12.64 -1.00 12.11
C TYR A 135 -11.54 -1.79 11.39
N SER A 136 -11.44 -1.61 10.07
CA SER A 136 -10.39 -2.24 9.26
C SER A 136 -8.98 -1.82 9.68
N ALA A 137 -8.78 -0.54 10.04
CA ALA A 137 -7.52 -0.03 10.56
C ALA A 137 -7.16 -0.66 11.91
N LEU A 138 -8.14 -0.78 12.82
CA LEU A 138 -7.95 -1.40 14.13
C LEU A 138 -7.51 -2.86 13.99
N MET A 139 -8.21 -3.64 13.16
CA MET A 139 -7.86 -5.03 12.87
C MET A 139 -6.44 -5.17 12.30
N ALA A 140 -6.02 -4.25 11.43
CA ALA A 140 -4.67 -4.23 10.89
C ALA A 140 -3.61 -3.96 11.97
N PHE A 141 -3.87 -3.00 12.88
CA PHE A 141 -2.97 -2.70 14.00
C PHE A 141 -2.90 -3.84 15.02
N GLU A 142 -4.03 -4.43 15.40
CA GLU A 142 -4.07 -5.55 16.35
C GLU A 142 -3.25 -6.73 15.83
N LYS A 143 -3.46 -7.09 14.55
CA LYS A 143 -2.69 -8.17 13.92
C LYS A 143 -1.20 -7.85 13.81
N ALA A 144 -0.85 -6.61 13.46
CA ALA A 144 0.56 -6.19 13.43
C ALA A 144 1.20 -6.31 14.81
N LEU A 145 0.50 -5.87 15.86
CA LEU A 145 0.97 -5.87 17.23
C LEU A 145 1.17 -7.31 17.75
N GLU A 146 0.20 -8.19 17.55
CA GLU A 146 0.29 -9.60 17.91
C GLU A 146 1.54 -10.25 17.29
N MET A 147 1.75 -10.03 16.00
CA MET A 147 2.92 -10.53 15.28
C MET A 147 4.23 -9.95 15.81
N GLN A 148 4.29 -8.65 16.07
CA GLN A 148 5.48 -7.98 16.60
C GLN A 148 5.81 -8.45 18.02
N GLN A 149 4.80 -8.61 18.88
CA GLN A 149 4.98 -9.10 20.25
C GLN A 149 5.55 -10.52 20.27
N ASP A 150 5.02 -11.41 19.43
CA ASP A 150 5.49 -12.79 19.35
C ASP A 150 6.90 -12.92 18.75
N THR A 151 7.25 -12.06 17.80
CA THR A 151 8.52 -12.19 17.06
C THR A 151 9.66 -11.35 17.62
N LEU A 152 9.37 -10.16 18.14
CA LEU A 152 10.34 -9.16 18.58
C LEU A 152 10.29 -8.93 20.10
N GLY A 153 9.19 -9.31 20.74
CA GLY A 153 8.91 -9.03 22.16
C GLY A 153 8.11 -7.73 22.38
N PRO A 154 7.42 -7.62 23.52
CA PRO A 154 6.45 -6.55 23.76
C PRO A 154 7.06 -5.15 23.94
N GLY A 155 8.36 -5.05 24.25
CA GLY A 155 9.08 -3.78 24.44
C GLY A 155 9.76 -3.24 23.17
N HIS A 156 9.61 -3.92 22.03
CA HIS A 156 10.25 -3.49 20.79
C HIS A 156 9.66 -2.17 20.26
N GLU A 157 10.48 -1.34 19.62
CA GLU A 157 10.08 -0.04 19.04
C GLU A 157 8.85 -0.17 18.12
N ASP A 158 8.85 -1.14 17.20
CA ASP A 158 7.71 -1.48 16.34
C ASP A 158 6.39 -1.70 17.13
N CYS A 159 6.42 -2.35 18.30
CA CYS A 159 5.22 -2.55 19.14
C CYS A 159 4.73 -1.21 19.71
N VAL A 160 5.65 -0.36 20.15
CA VAL A 160 5.36 0.97 20.70
C VAL A 160 4.77 1.86 19.61
N GLU A 161 5.31 1.83 18.39
CA GLU A 161 4.78 2.59 17.26
C GLU A 161 3.35 2.15 16.91
N THR A 162 3.11 0.84 16.77
CA THR A 162 1.79 0.28 16.44
C THR A 162 0.76 0.66 17.51
N THR A 163 1.10 0.53 18.79
CA THR A 163 0.20 0.91 19.89
C THR A 163 -0.11 2.42 19.92
N GLN A 164 0.88 3.28 19.64
CA GLN A 164 0.65 4.72 19.52
C GLN A 164 -0.28 5.07 18.34
N ASN A 165 -0.11 4.40 17.19
CA ASN A 165 -0.96 4.60 16.02
C ASN A 165 -2.41 4.17 16.30
N MET A 166 -2.58 3.02 16.96
CA MET A 166 -3.89 2.54 17.40
C MET A 166 -4.56 3.52 18.37
N PHE A 167 -3.80 4.05 19.35
CA PHE A 167 -4.31 5.04 20.29
C PHE A 167 -4.79 6.32 19.59
N LYS A 168 -4.02 6.84 18.62
CA LYS A 168 -4.42 8.01 17.81
C LYS A 168 -5.71 7.76 17.03
N LEU A 169 -5.87 6.57 16.46
CA LEU A 169 -7.10 6.16 15.76
C LEU A 169 -8.32 6.22 16.70
N LEU A 170 -8.21 5.59 17.87
CA LEU A 170 -9.30 5.53 18.86
C LEU A 170 -9.67 6.91 19.41
N GLN A 171 -8.68 7.77 19.66
CA GLN A 171 -8.94 9.16 20.04
C GLN A 171 -9.68 9.93 18.95
N GLY A 172 -9.25 9.77 17.69
CA GLY A 172 -9.89 10.42 16.55
C GLY A 172 -11.34 9.95 16.36
N PHE A 173 -11.62 8.66 16.60
CA PHE A 173 -12.97 8.10 16.55
C PHE A 173 -13.86 8.70 17.65
N ARG A 174 -13.41 8.68 18.91
CA ARG A 174 -14.15 9.27 20.04
C ARG A 174 -14.49 10.75 19.83
N GLN A 175 -13.55 11.53 19.29
CA GLN A 175 -13.77 12.95 19.02
C GLN A 175 -14.83 13.19 17.93
N ARG A 176 -15.00 12.27 16.98
CA ARG A 176 -16.05 12.38 15.95
C ARG A 176 -17.41 12.06 16.54
N GLU A 177 -17.51 10.99 17.32
CA GLU A 177 -18.75 10.65 18.03
C GLU A 177 -19.23 11.80 18.93
N GLN A 178 -18.32 12.39 19.71
CA GLN A 178 -18.67 13.55 20.55
C GLN A 178 -19.15 14.75 19.73
N ARG A 179 -18.54 15.04 18.58
CA ARG A 179 -18.98 16.13 17.71
C ARG A 179 -20.36 15.87 17.12
N GLU A 180 -20.64 14.63 16.75
CA GLU A 180 -21.96 14.25 16.23
C GLU A 180 -23.04 14.37 17.31
N GLU A 181 -22.74 13.98 18.55
CA GLU A 181 -23.62 14.18 19.71
C GLU A 181 -23.88 15.67 20.00
N ASP A 182 -22.81 16.49 19.99
CA ASP A 182 -22.91 17.94 20.19
C ASP A 182 -23.74 18.60 19.08
N GLU A 183 -23.51 18.25 17.81
CA GLU A 183 -24.25 18.77 16.65
C GLU A 183 -25.74 18.42 16.72
N LEU A 184 -26.10 17.19 17.13
CA LEU A 184 -27.50 16.77 17.32
C LEU A 184 -28.19 17.53 18.45
N SER A 185 -27.45 17.84 19.52
CA SER A 185 -27.98 18.64 20.64
C SER A 185 -28.23 20.11 20.24
N GLU A 186 -27.36 20.68 19.39
CA GLU A 186 -27.52 22.03 18.86
C GLU A 186 -28.65 22.12 17.81
N SER A 187 -28.88 21.09 17.01
CA SER A 187 -30.00 21.08 16.04
C SER A 187 -31.35 20.97 16.75
N GLY A 188 -31.47 20.11 17.78
CA GLY A 188 -32.73 19.96 18.51
C GLY A 188 -33.13 21.21 19.30
N SER A 189 -32.16 21.93 19.86
CA SER A 189 -32.44 23.18 20.58
C SER A 189 -32.89 24.33 19.66
N LYS A 190 -32.42 24.38 18.41
CA LYS A 190 -32.86 25.38 17.42
C LYS A 190 -34.29 25.13 16.92
N GLU A 191 -34.67 23.87 16.72
CA GLU A 191 -36.03 23.52 16.28
C GLU A 191 -37.07 23.84 17.37
N GLU A 192 -36.76 23.60 18.66
CA GLU A 192 -37.64 23.97 19.78
C GLU A 192 -37.80 25.49 19.97
N GLU A 193 -36.82 26.29 19.50
CA GLU A 193 -36.86 27.76 19.59
C GLU A 193 -37.62 28.39 18.41
N GLU A 194 -37.60 27.78 17.22
CA GLU A 194 -38.40 28.21 16.06
C GLU A 194 -39.90 27.84 16.16
N GLU A 195 -40.26 26.83 16.97
CA GLU A 195 -41.65 26.44 17.20
C GLU A 195 -42.38 27.27 18.30
N ARG A 196 -41.71 28.25 18.93
CA ARG A 196 -42.28 29.15 19.95
C ARG A 196 -42.61 30.54 19.43
#